data_AF-A0A528FID6-F1
#
_entry.id   AF-A0A528FID6-F1
#
_cell.length_a   1.000
_cell.length_b   1.000
_cell.length_c   1.000
_cell.angle_alpha   90.00
_cell.angle_beta   90.00
_cell.angle_gamma   90.00
#
_symmetry.space_group_name_H-M   'P 1'
#
loop_
_entity.id
_entity.type
_entity.pdbx_description
1 polymer ?
#
loop_
_entity_poly.entity_id
_entity_poly.type
_entity_poly.pdbx_seq_one_letter_code
_entity_poly.pdbx_strand_id
1 'polypeptide(L)'
;DQTRPGSGLLPSDAAGRARVRALSQAIASDIHPICNIGPVDHVVALTHGGDKVRQEWMQKFIGEGLAAFEKLLDNLATGRFCHGDSPTMADLCLVPQVYNARRWKADFASLDRVNAIATACGELPVFRHAAPKT
;
A
#
# COMPACT_ATOMS: atom_id res chain seq x y z
N ASP A 1 -6.65 -5.75 -16.71
CA ASP A 1 -8.08 -6.06 -16.60
C ASP A 1 -8.83 -5.74 -17.89
N GLN A 2 -9.19 -4.50 -18.17
CA GLN A 2 -10.03 -4.15 -19.34
C GLN A 2 -9.45 -4.54 -20.71
N THR A 3 -8.14 -4.35 -20.91
CA THR A 3 -7.46 -4.67 -22.18
C THR A 3 -6.82 -6.06 -22.19
N ARG A 4 -6.77 -6.71 -21.02
CA ARG A 4 -6.22 -8.05 -20.82
C ARG A 4 -7.14 -8.82 -19.85
N PRO A 5 -8.32 -9.27 -20.32
CA PRO A 5 -9.21 -10.10 -19.52
C PRO A 5 -8.47 -11.36 -19.04
N GLY A 6 -8.79 -11.82 -17.82
CA GLY A 6 -8.12 -12.99 -17.25
C GLY A 6 -6.71 -12.75 -16.73
N SER A 7 -6.25 -11.49 -16.62
CA SER A 7 -4.92 -11.17 -16.07
C SER A 7 -4.74 -11.49 -14.58
N GLY A 8 -5.76 -11.99 -13.89
CA GLY A 8 -5.72 -12.36 -12.47
C GLY A 8 -5.70 -11.20 -11.48
N LEU A 9 -5.74 -9.93 -11.95
CA LEU A 9 -5.62 -8.75 -11.07
C LEU A 9 -6.89 -8.47 -10.24
N LEU A 10 -8.02 -9.02 -10.66
CA LEU A 10 -9.28 -9.00 -9.96
C LEU A 10 -9.86 -10.42 -9.95
N PRO A 11 -10.53 -10.84 -8.86
CA PRO A 11 -11.22 -12.12 -8.82
C PRO A 11 -12.45 -12.11 -9.75
N SER A 12 -12.99 -13.30 -10.03
CA SER A 12 -14.11 -13.45 -10.97
C SER A 12 -15.44 -12.99 -10.37
N ASP A 13 -15.66 -13.20 -9.07
CA ASP A 13 -16.92 -12.89 -8.40
C ASP A 13 -17.06 -11.40 -8.03
N ALA A 14 -18.30 -10.91 -8.00
CA ALA A 14 -18.56 -9.48 -7.82
C ALA A 14 -18.12 -8.95 -6.44
N ALA A 15 -18.27 -9.74 -5.39
CA ALA A 15 -17.91 -9.35 -4.03
C ALA A 15 -16.38 -9.25 -3.87
N GLY A 16 -15.63 -10.22 -4.39
CA GLY A 16 -14.19 -10.21 -4.45
C GLY A 16 -13.66 -9.00 -5.22
N ARG A 17 -14.25 -8.66 -6.39
CA ARG A 17 -13.83 -7.48 -7.16
C ARG A 17 -14.04 -6.19 -6.37
N ALA A 18 -15.18 -6.06 -5.69
CA ALA A 18 -15.47 -4.92 -4.85
C ALA A 18 -14.45 -4.82 -3.70
N ARG A 19 -14.14 -5.94 -3.03
CA ARG A 19 -13.15 -5.99 -1.95
C ARG A 19 -11.74 -5.60 -2.44
N VAL A 20 -11.25 -6.19 -3.52
CA VAL A 20 -9.91 -5.87 -4.05
C VAL A 20 -9.83 -4.40 -4.44
N ARG A 21 -10.88 -3.84 -5.06
CA ARG A 21 -10.93 -2.40 -5.37
C ARG A 21 -10.93 -1.55 -4.10
N ALA A 22 -11.71 -1.92 -3.08
CA ALA A 22 -11.73 -1.20 -1.81
C ALA A 22 -10.34 -1.19 -1.14
N LEU A 23 -9.65 -2.32 -1.12
CA LEU A 23 -8.27 -2.41 -0.61
C LEU A 23 -7.32 -1.52 -1.43
N SER A 24 -7.33 -1.63 -2.76
CA SER A 24 -6.51 -0.75 -3.61
C SER A 24 -6.78 0.74 -3.35
N GLN A 25 -8.05 1.12 -3.18
CA GLN A 25 -8.45 2.51 -2.95
C GLN A 25 -8.06 3.01 -1.56
N ALA A 26 -8.13 2.17 -0.53
CA ALA A 26 -7.67 2.53 0.82
C ALA A 26 -6.20 3.02 0.81
N ILE A 27 -5.37 2.50 -0.09
CA ILE A 27 -3.99 2.99 -0.26
C ILE A 27 -3.94 4.16 -1.25
N ALA A 28 -4.52 3.98 -2.44
CA ALA A 28 -4.37 4.90 -3.56
C ALA A 28 -5.05 6.25 -3.34
N SER A 29 -6.07 6.30 -2.49
CA SER A 29 -6.90 7.49 -2.25
C SER A 29 -6.73 8.05 -0.83
N ASP A 30 -6.52 7.19 0.17
CA ASP A 30 -6.50 7.66 1.57
C ASP A 30 -5.08 7.80 2.15
N ILE A 31 -4.06 7.24 1.51
CA ILE A 31 -2.65 7.35 1.95
C ILE A 31 -1.82 8.12 0.93
N HIS A 32 -1.76 7.62 -0.30
CA HIS A 32 -0.84 8.13 -1.31
C HIS A 32 -1.02 9.62 -1.62
N PRO A 33 -2.24 10.17 -1.76
CA PRO A 33 -2.43 11.58 -2.09
C PRO A 33 -1.99 12.52 -0.95
N ILE A 34 -2.26 12.14 0.30
CA ILE A 34 -1.88 12.92 1.50
C ILE A 34 -0.36 12.94 1.67
N CYS A 35 0.32 11.86 1.28
CA CYS A 35 1.77 11.72 1.34
C CYS A 35 2.48 12.09 0.03
N ASN A 36 1.77 12.66 -0.94
CA ASN A 36 2.40 13.13 -2.18
C ASN A 36 3.25 14.38 -1.92
N ILE A 37 4.28 14.59 -2.74
CA ILE A 37 5.27 15.65 -2.57
C ILE A 37 4.61 17.04 -2.53
N GLY A 38 3.63 17.31 -3.40
CA GLY A 38 2.94 18.60 -3.47
C GLY A 38 2.29 19.05 -2.15
N PRO A 39 1.33 18.30 -1.59
CA PRO A 39 0.72 18.61 -0.29
C PRO A 39 1.75 18.73 0.84
N VAL A 40 2.73 17.81 0.88
CA VAL A 40 3.76 17.81 1.92
C VAL A 40 4.64 19.07 1.83
N ASP A 41 5.12 19.42 0.63
CA ASP A 41 5.92 20.63 0.40
C ASP A 41 5.14 21.89 0.77
N HIS A 42 3.83 21.93 0.48
CA HIS A 42 2.99 23.05 0.85
C HIS A 42 2.90 23.23 2.38
N VAL A 43 2.68 22.15 3.12
CA VAL A 43 2.64 22.19 4.61
C VAL A 43 4.01 22.56 5.18
N VAL A 44 5.10 22.03 4.63
CA VAL A 44 6.47 22.37 5.03
C VAL A 44 6.74 23.87 4.83
N ALA A 45 6.29 24.44 3.71
CA ALA A 45 6.44 25.86 3.41
C ALA A 45 5.61 26.75 4.35
N LEU A 46 4.35 26.39 4.61
CA LEU A 46 3.46 27.14 5.51
C LEU A 46 3.95 27.18 6.96
N THR A 47 4.59 26.10 7.41
CA THR A 47 5.07 25.96 8.79
C THR A 47 6.51 26.40 8.98
N HIS A 48 7.26 26.63 7.90
CA HIS A 48 8.71 26.83 7.91
C HIS A 48 9.49 25.72 8.65
N GLY A 49 8.90 24.52 8.74
CA GLY A 49 9.40 23.43 9.59
C GLY A 49 10.42 22.50 8.94
N GLY A 50 10.72 22.71 7.66
CA GLY A 50 11.73 21.96 6.89
C GLY A 50 11.50 20.44 6.91
N ASP A 51 12.61 19.69 6.90
CA ASP A 51 12.60 18.23 6.81
C ASP A 51 11.99 17.54 8.05
N LYS A 52 12.01 18.20 9.21
CA LYS A 52 11.39 17.65 10.43
C LYS A 52 9.89 17.49 10.25
N VAL A 53 9.20 18.56 9.82
CA VAL A 53 7.75 18.53 9.56
C VAL A 53 7.42 17.55 8.45
N ARG A 54 8.23 17.52 7.39
CA ARG A 54 8.10 16.54 6.30
C ARG A 54 8.13 15.11 6.83
N GLN A 55 9.13 14.78 7.64
CA GLN A 55 9.30 13.44 8.18
C GLN A 55 8.16 13.06 9.12
N GLU A 56 7.78 13.93 10.05
CA GLU A 56 6.67 13.70 10.99
C GLU A 56 5.34 13.49 10.26
N TRP A 57 5.06 14.29 9.22
CA TRP A 57 3.88 14.12 8.36
C TRP A 57 3.86 12.74 7.70
N MET A 58 4.96 12.38 7.02
CA MET A 58 5.04 11.10 6.31
C MET A 58 4.91 9.91 7.26
N GLN A 59 5.60 9.95 8.41
CA GLN A 59 5.53 8.88 9.39
C GLN A 59 4.12 8.69 9.95
N LYS A 60 3.44 9.78 10.30
CA LYS A 60 2.07 9.75 10.83
C LYS A 60 1.10 9.14 9.83
N PHE A 61 0.97 9.73 8.65
CA PHE A 61 -0.09 9.35 7.71
C PHE A 61 0.17 7.99 7.05
N ILE A 62 1.44 7.62 6.80
CA ILE A 62 1.76 6.28 6.31
C ILE A 62 1.49 5.23 7.39
N GLY A 63 1.93 5.45 8.63
CA GLY A 63 1.74 4.50 9.73
C GLY A 63 0.27 4.27 10.05
N GLU A 64 -0.50 5.35 10.24
CA GLU A 64 -1.95 5.28 10.51
C GLU A 64 -2.71 4.63 9.35
N GLY A 65 -2.38 5.00 8.11
CA GLY A 65 -2.99 4.43 6.91
C GLY A 65 -2.73 2.93 6.79
N LEU A 66 -1.49 2.47 7.01
CA LEU A 66 -1.16 1.05 7.00
C LEU A 66 -1.82 0.30 8.18
N ALA A 67 -1.92 0.91 9.36
CA ALA A 67 -2.62 0.31 10.49
C ALA A 67 -4.13 0.16 10.22
N ALA A 68 -4.75 1.09 9.51
CA ALA A 68 -6.12 0.95 9.04
C ALA A 68 -6.24 -0.16 7.97
N PHE A 69 -5.28 -0.22 7.04
CA PHE A 69 -5.24 -1.26 6.01
C PHE A 69 -5.08 -2.67 6.59
N GLU A 70 -4.24 -2.84 7.62
CA GLU A 70 -4.09 -4.10 8.38
C GLU A 70 -5.44 -4.61 8.91
N LYS A 71 -6.30 -3.72 9.40
CA LYS A 71 -7.65 -4.09 9.85
C LYS A 71 -8.55 -4.53 8.70
N LEU A 72 -8.42 -3.93 7.51
CA LEU A 72 -9.17 -4.36 6.32
C LEU A 72 -8.76 -5.76 5.84
N LEU A 73 -7.50 -6.15 6.10
CA LEU A 73 -6.96 -7.48 5.85
C LEU A 73 -7.45 -8.53 6.86
N ASP A 74 -8.07 -8.13 7.98
CA ASP A 74 -8.71 -9.06 8.91
C ASP A 74 -10.04 -9.58 8.33
N ASN A 75 -9.92 -10.48 7.36
CA ASN A 75 -11.03 -11.05 6.62
C ASN A 75 -10.68 -12.45 6.12
N LEU A 76 -11.67 -13.35 6.10
CA LEU A 76 -11.49 -14.73 5.66
C LEU A 76 -11.01 -14.87 4.20
N ALA A 77 -11.24 -13.85 3.36
CA ALA A 77 -10.80 -13.86 1.97
C ALA A 77 -9.34 -13.39 1.78
N THR A 78 -8.66 -12.93 2.83
CA THR A 78 -7.23 -12.63 2.79
C THR A 78 -6.46 -13.95 2.93
N GLY A 79 -5.56 -14.22 1.98
CA GLY A 79 -4.80 -15.47 1.89
C GLY A 79 -3.30 -15.19 1.97
N ARG A 80 -2.51 -15.84 1.11
CA ARG A 80 -1.08 -15.50 0.96
C ARG A 80 -0.86 -14.04 0.52
N PHE A 81 -1.83 -13.47 -0.20
CA PHE A 81 -1.83 -12.09 -0.68
C PHE A 81 -3.03 -11.31 -0.10
N CYS A 82 -3.19 -10.03 -0.47
CA CYS A 82 -4.29 -9.18 0.01
C CYS A 82 -5.68 -9.84 -0.15
N HIS A 83 -5.85 -10.66 -1.19
CA HIS A 83 -7.04 -11.46 -1.44
C HIS A 83 -6.66 -12.80 -2.09
N GLY A 84 -6.94 -13.91 -1.41
CA GLY A 84 -6.61 -15.26 -1.88
C GLY A 84 -5.11 -15.51 -2.04
N ASP A 85 -4.77 -16.45 -2.91
CA ASP A 85 -3.40 -16.99 -3.07
C ASP A 85 -2.70 -16.60 -4.37
N SER A 86 -3.24 -15.60 -5.09
CA SER A 86 -2.57 -14.97 -6.24
C SER A 86 -2.52 -13.45 -6.06
N PRO A 87 -1.45 -12.76 -6.51
CA PRO A 87 -1.38 -11.31 -6.44
C PRO A 87 -2.51 -10.64 -7.21
N THR A 88 -3.09 -9.62 -6.60
CA THR A 88 -4.18 -8.81 -7.14
C THR A 88 -3.76 -7.35 -7.26
N MET A 89 -4.67 -6.50 -7.76
CA MET A 89 -4.46 -5.06 -7.79
C MET A 89 -4.21 -4.45 -6.39
N ALA A 90 -4.69 -5.06 -5.31
CA ALA A 90 -4.45 -4.58 -3.95
C ALA A 90 -2.96 -4.70 -3.58
N ASP A 91 -2.32 -5.81 -3.95
CA ASP A 91 -0.89 -6.07 -3.70
C ASP A 91 0.01 -5.10 -4.49
N LEU A 92 -0.41 -4.74 -5.71
CA LEU A 92 0.26 -3.73 -6.53
C LEU A 92 0.25 -2.34 -5.88
N CYS A 93 -0.75 -2.03 -5.04
CA CYS A 93 -0.79 -0.80 -4.25
C CYS A 93 -0.02 -0.94 -2.94
N LEU A 94 -0.11 -2.09 -2.27
CA LEU A 94 0.53 -2.34 -0.97
C LEU A 94 2.04 -2.31 -1.06
N VAL A 95 2.65 -2.99 -2.02
CA VAL A 95 4.11 -3.14 -2.08
C VAL A 95 4.85 -1.80 -2.19
N PRO A 96 4.47 -0.88 -3.11
CA PRO A 96 5.07 0.46 -3.14
C PRO A 96 4.80 1.27 -1.86
N GLN A 97 3.64 1.08 -1.22
CA GLN A 97 3.32 1.78 0.03
C GLN A 97 4.19 1.31 1.21
N VAL A 98 4.46 0.01 1.32
CA VAL A 98 5.41 -0.53 2.31
C VAL A 98 6.84 -0.07 2.02
N TYR A 99 7.22 0.04 0.75
CA TYR A 99 8.50 0.67 0.38
C TYR A 99 8.59 2.12 0.89
N ASN A 100 7.52 2.92 0.70
CA ASN A 100 7.46 4.28 1.24
C ASN A 100 7.54 4.31 2.77
N ALA A 101 6.87 3.39 3.46
CA ALA A 101 6.97 3.28 4.91
C ALA A 101 8.41 3.06 5.38
N ARG A 102 9.16 2.17 4.71
CA ARG A 102 10.60 1.95 4.96
C ARG A 102 11.42 3.21 4.69
N ARG A 103 11.20 3.86 3.54
CA ARG A 103 11.91 5.09 3.13
C ARG A 103 11.77 6.20 4.17
N TRP A 104 10.56 6.39 4.71
CA TRP A 104 10.26 7.43 5.69
C TRP A 104 10.39 6.99 7.15
N LYS A 105 10.79 5.74 7.39
CA LYS A 105 10.87 5.13 8.72
C LYS A 105 9.55 5.27 9.49
N ALA A 106 8.42 5.11 8.80
CA ALA A 106 7.12 5.00 9.44
C ALA A 106 7.04 3.67 10.21
N ASP A 107 6.33 3.64 11.33
CA ASP A 107 6.15 2.39 12.08
C ASP A 107 5.07 1.52 11.41
N PHE A 108 5.46 0.29 11.08
CA PHE A 108 4.57 -0.76 10.59
C PHE A 108 5.03 -2.14 11.11
N ALA A 109 5.89 -2.16 12.14
CA ALA A 109 6.52 -3.39 12.60
C ALA A 109 5.51 -4.39 13.19
N SER A 110 4.45 -3.89 13.82
CA SER A 110 3.36 -4.69 14.41
C SER A 110 2.25 -5.08 13.43
N LEU A 111 2.37 -4.73 12.15
CA LEU A 111 1.35 -5.00 11.14
C LEU A 111 1.62 -6.34 10.45
N ASP A 112 1.27 -7.43 11.14
CA ASP A 112 1.66 -8.79 10.76
C ASP A 112 1.19 -9.20 9.36
N ARG A 113 -0.07 -8.93 8.98
CA ARG A 113 -0.59 -9.32 7.64
C ARG A 113 0.06 -8.48 6.55
N VAL A 114 0.18 -7.17 6.75
CA VAL A 114 0.90 -6.27 5.83
C VAL A 114 2.33 -6.77 5.59
N ASN A 115 3.06 -7.11 6.66
CA ASN A 115 4.43 -7.59 6.57
C ASN A 115 4.53 -8.95 5.87
N ALA A 116 3.65 -9.89 6.20
CA ALA A 116 3.61 -11.21 5.58
C ALA A 116 3.32 -11.10 4.06
N ILE A 117 2.31 -10.32 3.67
CA ILE A 117 1.95 -10.14 2.26
C ILE A 117 3.06 -9.42 1.50
N ALA A 118 3.62 -8.34 2.04
CA ALA A 118 4.71 -7.61 1.38
C ALA A 118 5.95 -8.50 1.18
N THR A 119 6.22 -9.40 2.13
CA THR A 119 7.29 -10.41 2.01
C THR A 119 6.96 -11.41 0.91
N ALA A 120 5.76 -11.99 0.91
CA ALA A 120 5.31 -12.93 -0.11
C ALA A 120 5.35 -12.33 -1.53
N CYS A 121 4.96 -11.05 -1.69
CA CYS A 121 5.11 -10.34 -2.95
C CYS A 121 6.58 -10.17 -3.36
N GLY A 122 7.46 -9.83 -2.41
CA GLY A 122 8.90 -9.66 -2.65
C GLY A 122 9.60 -10.94 -3.12
N GLU A 123 9.06 -12.11 -2.79
CA GLU A 123 9.55 -13.40 -3.29
C GLU A 123 9.28 -13.60 -4.79
N LEU A 124 8.32 -12.89 -5.37
CA LEU A 124 7.96 -13.06 -6.78
C LEU A 124 8.86 -12.23 -7.71
N PRO A 125 9.43 -12.81 -8.79
CA PRO A 125 10.31 -12.09 -9.71
C PRO A 125 9.70 -10.82 -10.31
N VAL A 126 8.39 -10.81 -10.55
CA VAL A 126 7.67 -9.67 -11.14
C VAL A 126 7.73 -8.41 -10.27
N PHE A 127 7.64 -8.55 -8.94
CA PHE A 127 7.75 -7.42 -8.02
C PHE A 127 9.20 -6.95 -7.88
N ARG A 128 10.17 -7.87 -7.88
CA ARG A 128 11.60 -7.50 -7.85
C ARG A 128 12.02 -6.73 -9.09
N HIS A 129 11.53 -7.12 -10.27
CA HIS A 129 11.83 -6.43 -11.52
C HIS A 129 11.23 -5.02 -11.60
N ALA A 130 10.06 -4.82 -10.98
CA ALA A 130 9.36 -3.54 -10.93
C ALA A 130 9.83 -2.60 -9.81
N ALA A 131 10.68 -3.08 -8.89
CA ALA A 131 11.19 -2.27 -7.79
C ALA A 131 12.05 -1.11 -8.32
N PRO A 132 12.05 0.07 -7.65
CA PRO A 132 12.91 1.17 -8.01
C PRO A 132 14.37 0.71 -8.06
N LYS A 133 15.07 1.04 -9.16
CA LYS A 133 16.52 0.90 -9.25
C LYS A 133 17.13 2.03 -8.44
N THR A 134 17.52 1.73 -7.21
CA THR A 134 18.35 2.62 -6.39
C THR A 134 19.78 2.62 -6.87
#